data_AF-A0A914UPY0-F1
#
_entry.id   AF-A0A914UPY0-F1
#
_cell.length_a   1.000
_cell.length_b   1.000
_cell.length_c   1.000
_cell.angle_alpha   90.00
_cell.angle_beta   90.00
_cell.angle_gamma   90.00
#
_symmetry.space_group_name_H-M   'P 1'
#
loop_
_entity.id
_entity.type
_entity.pdbx_description
1 polymer ?
#
loop_
_entity_poly.entity_id
_entity_poly.type
_entity_poly.pdbx_seq_one_letter_code
_entity_poly.pdbx_strand_id
1 'polypeptide(L)'
;MEPYMPAFDANLFNIEQLDAVASQLQAQPQSYLPFHQYLPTLTQHLSQAVESLQRNQKKLLDEAIPGFYHMQRMEEISGSGETEIDQAIKRLSKEFPAHFNEISHLIKFGQRLQSLIQMGRQIQSCDPGIISALQGAFQVLPSMRATLISRSMLVTSQPNAVLKKGNLFSTEVRLLLDIAAASPTVRIRIIALSDAERLVAGAAQCNQVSYEATIVNNQATFEKKEDALISHFVKQPTLKEIGARGQAGAAKKVTVTEQKFVLLYEILSSDAIRTLLNYAGPIWAVSLPIVLIVHANQFCDAYSTIVWDRAFKNEVRLVLFAISP
;
A
#
# COMPACT_ATOMS: atom_id res chain seq x y z
N MET A 1 -3.56 3.68 -21.47
CA MET A 1 -2.63 4.49 -20.65
C MET A 1 -1.21 4.14 -21.07
N GLU A 2 -0.33 5.14 -21.15
CA GLU A 2 1.08 4.95 -21.51
C GLU A 2 1.78 3.96 -20.56
N PRO A 3 2.75 3.17 -21.06
CA PRO A 3 3.54 2.28 -20.23
C PRO A 3 4.30 3.09 -19.16
N TYR A 4 4.52 2.47 -18.00
CA TYR A 4 5.37 3.02 -16.95
C TYR A 4 6.72 3.45 -17.53
N MET A 5 6.97 4.76 -17.57
CA MET A 5 8.25 5.32 -17.95
C MET A 5 9.04 5.63 -16.68
N PRO A 6 10.31 5.18 -16.57
CA PRO A 6 11.14 5.48 -15.43
C PRO A 6 11.26 6.99 -15.25
N ALA A 7 11.16 7.46 -14.00
CA ALA A 7 11.14 8.89 -13.71
C ALA A 7 12.50 9.57 -13.94
N PHE A 8 13.59 8.79 -14.03
CA PHE A 8 14.93 9.30 -14.27
C PHE A 8 15.85 8.26 -14.93
N ASP A 9 16.90 8.75 -15.59
CA ASP A 9 18.00 7.92 -16.10
C ASP A 9 18.92 7.50 -14.93
N ALA A 10 19.09 6.20 -14.72
CA ALA A 10 19.94 5.65 -13.66
C ALA A 10 21.41 6.12 -13.77
N ASN A 11 21.87 6.50 -14.97
CA ASN A 11 23.22 7.03 -15.17
C ASN A 11 23.43 8.41 -14.52
N LEU A 12 22.37 9.22 -14.36
CA LEU A 12 22.42 10.56 -13.76
C LEU A 12 22.49 10.51 -12.23
N PHE A 13 21.94 9.46 -11.61
CA PHE A 13 21.86 9.28 -10.15
C PHE A 13 22.72 8.10 -9.67
N ASN A 14 23.91 7.92 -10.24
CA ASN A 14 24.74 6.77 -9.97
C ASN A 14 25.46 6.88 -8.60
N ILE A 15 25.17 5.94 -7.68
CA ILE A 15 25.78 5.88 -6.34
C ILE A 15 27.28 5.52 -6.42
N GLU A 16 27.68 4.64 -7.34
CA GLU A 16 29.09 4.25 -7.52
C GLU A 16 29.95 5.42 -7.97
N GLN A 17 29.39 6.31 -8.81
CA GLN A 17 30.07 7.55 -9.17
C GLN A 17 30.28 8.45 -7.95
N LEU A 18 29.28 8.57 -7.06
CA LEU A 18 29.43 9.30 -5.80
C LEU A 18 30.51 8.65 -4.90
N ASP A 19 30.60 7.33 -4.86
CA ASP A 19 31.65 6.62 -4.10
C ASP A 19 33.05 6.84 -4.67
N ALA A 20 33.19 6.89 -5.99
CA ALA A 20 34.43 7.25 -6.65
C ALA A 20 34.87 8.67 -6.29
N VAL A 21 33.94 9.64 -6.32
CA VAL A 21 34.22 11.02 -5.89
C VAL A 21 34.58 11.08 -4.40
N ALA A 22 33.91 10.32 -3.53
CA ALA A 22 34.24 10.24 -2.11
C ALA A 22 35.70 9.79 -1.89
N SER A 23 36.11 8.77 -2.64
CA SER A 23 37.44 8.16 -2.54
C SER A 23 38.53 9.12 -3.07
N GLN A 24 38.23 9.84 -4.16
CA GLN A 24 39.09 10.89 -4.70
C GLN A 24 39.24 12.06 -3.72
N LEU A 25 38.18 12.45 -3.02
CA LEU A 25 38.23 13.52 -2.02
C LEU A 25 39.08 13.18 -0.80
N GLN A 26 39.07 11.91 -0.37
CA GLN A 26 39.95 11.43 0.68
C GLN A 26 41.43 11.48 0.26
N ALA A 27 41.73 11.23 -1.02
CA ALA A 27 43.09 11.23 -1.55
C ALA A 27 43.61 12.63 -1.93
N GLN A 28 42.75 13.51 -2.47
CA GLN A 28 43.11 14.84 -2.97
C GLN A 28 41.97 15.85 -2.74
N PRO A 29 42.07 16.73 -1.71
CA PRO A 29 41.01 17.69 -1.37
C PRO A 29 40.75 18.76 -2.45
N GLN A 30 41.72 19.01 -3.34
CA GLN A 30 41.60 20.02 -4.41
C GLN A 30 40.67 19.60 -5.58
N SER A 31 40.22 18.34 -5.60
CA SER A 31 39.34 17.77 -6.63
C SER A 31 37.85 18.15 -6.51
N TYR A 32 37.46 18.98 -5.52
CA TYR A 32 36.06 19.32 -5.23
C TYR A 32 35.43 20.36 -6.19
N LEU A 33 36.25 21.13 -6.91
CA LEU A 33 35.78 22.23 -7.79
C LEU A 33 34.80 21.80 -8.89
N PRO A 34 35.04 20.70 -9.63
CA PRO A 34 34.10 20.19 -10.64
C PRO A 34 32.77 19.71 -10.03
N PHE A 35 32.82 19.15 -8.82
CA PHE A 35 31.62 18.66 -8.13
C PHE A 35 30.68 19.80 -7.75
N HIS A 36 31.23 20.94 -7.28
CA HIS A 36 30.43 22.13 -6.97
C HIS A 36 29.67 22.66 -8.20
N GLN A 37 30.27 22.60 -9.39
CA GLN A 37 29.63 23.02 -10.65
C GLN A 37 28.52 22.07 -11.11
N TYR A 38 28.54 20.81 -10.66
CA TYR A 38 27.54 19.79 -10.99
C TYR A 38 26.27 19.87 -10.12
N LEU A 39 26.37 20.42 -8.90
CA LEU A 39 25.26 20.48 -7.95
C LEU A 39 24.00 21.23 -8.45
N PRO A 40 24.09 22.39 -9.15
CA PRO A 40 22.91 23.06 -9.68
C PRO A 40 22.15 22.20 -10.69
N THR A 41 22.88 21.59 -11.64
CA THR A 41 22.33 20.69 -12.65
C THR A 41 21.68 19.47 -12.00
N LEU A 42 22.37 18.85 -11.04
CA LEU A 42 21.83 17.73 -10.26
C LEU A 42 20.52 18.12 -9.54
N THR A 43 20.49 19.31 -8.93
CA THR A 43 19.31 19.81 -8.20
C THR A 43 18.11 19.97 -9.12
N GLN A 44 18.32 20.49 -10.34
CA GLN A 44 17.27 20.61 -11.35
C GLN A 44 16.73 19.24 -11.77
N HIS A 45 17.61 18.29 -12.09
CA HIS A 45 17.21 16.93 -12.47
C HIS A 45 16.50 16.20 -11.33
N LEU A 46 16.97 16.37 -10.09
CA LEU A 46 16.33 15.79 -8.91
C LEU A 46 14.92 16.33 -8.72
N SER A 47 14.73 17.64 -8.87
CA SER A 47 13.41 18.27 -8.74
C SER A 47 12.44 17.70 -9.78
N GLN A 48 12.86 17.60 -11.04
CA GLN A 48 12.07 17.00 -12.11
C GLN A 48 11.76 15.51 -11.88
N ALA A 49 12.72 14.76 -11.34
CA ALA A 49 12.54 13.35 -11.00
C ALA A 49 11.52 13.19 -9.86
N VAL A 50 11.62 14.00 -8.80
CA VAL A 50 10.67 13.99 -7.67
C VAL A 50 9.26 14.34 -8.13
N GLU A 51 9.09 15.38 -8.95
CA GLU A 51 7.78 15.75 -9.52
C GLU A 51 7.19 14.62 -10.38
N SER A 52 8.03 13.95 -11.17
CA SER A 52 7.59 12.83 -12.01
C SER A 52 7.21 11.62 -11.17
N LEU A 53 7.97 11.32 -10.11
CA LEU A 53 7.62 10.28 -9.14
C LEU A 53 6.32 10.59 -8.42
N GLN A 54 6.09 11.84 -8.00
CA GLN A 54 4.83 12.25 -7.36
C GLN A 54 3.64 12.06 -8.30
N ARG A 55 3.77 12.46 -9.57
CA ARG A 55 2.73 12.23 -10.58
C ARG A 55 2.45 10.75 -10.80
N ASN A 56 3.49 9.92 -10.90
CA ASN A 56 3.35 8.48 -11.07
C ASN A 56 2.74 7.82 -9.84
N GLN A 57 3.15 8.22 -8.64
CA GLN A 57 2.57 7.74 -7.39
C GLN A 57 1.08 8.06 -7.31
N LYS A 58 0.70 9.29 -7.69
CA LYS A 58 -0.70 9.72 -7.74
C LYS A 58 -1.50 8.85 -8.70
N LYS A 59 -1.02 8.64 -9.93
CA LYS A 59 -1.69 7.75 -10.90
C LYS A 59 -1.82 6.31 -10.36
N LEU A 60 -0.77 5.80 -9.73
CA LEU A 60 -0.77 4.43 -9.21
C LEU A 60 -1.75 4.27 -8.04
N LEU A 61 -1.71 5.18 -7.06
CA LEU A 61 -2.48 5.07 -5.82
C LEU A 61 -3.91 5.61 -5.94
N ASP A 62 -4.13 6.68 -6.71
CA ASP A 62 -5.43 7.36 -6.77
C ASP A 62 -6.26 6.95 -7.99
N GLU A 63 -5.64 6.37 -9.03
CA GLU A 63 -6.35 5.93 -10.24
C GLU A 63 -6.29 4.41 -10.40
N ALA A 64 -5.09 3.81 -10.43
CA ALA A 64 -4.92 2.41 -10.79
C ALA A 64 -5.47 1.44 -9.71
N ILE A 65 -5.13 1.66 -8.42
CA ILE A 65 -5.65 0.81 -7.34
C ILE A 65 -7.18 0.97 -7.17
N PRO A 66 -7.74 2.20 -7.13
CA PRO A 66 -9.20 2.37 -7.09
C PRO A 66 -9.91 1.76 -8.30
N GLY A 67 -9.36 1.95 -9.51
CA GLY A 67 -9.87 1.33 -10.73
C GLY A 67 -9.88 -0.20 -10.64
N PHE A 68 -8.83 -0.81 -10.08
CA PHE A 68 -8.78 -2.25 -9.82
C PHE A 68 -9.93 -2.74 -8.93
N TYR A 69 -10.16 -2.06 -7.79
CA TYR A 69 -11.27 -2.43 -6.89
C TYR A 69 -12.65 -2.12 -7.49
N HIS A 70 -12.76 -1.12 -8.37
CA HIS A 70 -13.97 -0.88 -9.14
C HIS A 70 -14.26 -2.05 -10.10
N MET A 71 -13.26 -2.51 -10.86
CA MET A 71 -13.41 -3.67 -11.75
C MET A 71 -13.83 -4.93 -10.98
N GLN A 72 -13.18 -5.23 -9.84
CA GLN A 72 -13.59 -6.35 -8.98
C GLN A 72 -15.05 -6.24 -8.51
N ARG A 73 -15.49 -5.03 -8.14
CA ARG A 73 -16.86 -4.79 -7.71
C ARG A 73 -17.86 -5.01 -8.84
N MET A 74 -17.56 -4.52 -10.04
CA MET A 74 -18.41 -4.70 -11.22
C MET A 74 -18.47 -6.17 -11.63
N GLU A 75 -17.36 -6.89 -11.49
CA GLU A 75 -17.30 -8.32 -11.76
C GLU A 75 -18.27 -9.12 -10.89
N GLU A 76 -18.37 -8.80 -9.60
CA GLU A 76 -19.30 -9.51 -8.71
C GLU A 76 -20.79 -9.23 -9.00
N ILE A 77 -21.11 -8.19 -9.79
CA ILE A 77 -22.49 -7.87 -10.21
C ILE A 77 -22.78 -8.43 -11.60
N SER A 78 -21.85 -8.27 -12.54
CA SER A 78 -22.06 -8.50 -13.97
C SER A 78 -21.35 -9.73 -14.54
N GLY A 79 -20.32 -10.24 -13.86
CA GLY A 79 -19.57 -11.44 -14.25
C GLY A 79 -18.82 -11.34 -15.59
N SER A 80 -18.38 -10.15 -16.00
CA SER A 80 -17.79 -9.88 -17.32
C SER A 80 -16.42 -9.18 -17.31
N GLY A 81 -15.54 -9.45 -16.35
CA GLY A 81 -14.33 -8.66 -16.07
C GLY A 81 -13.09 -9.45 -15.62
N GLU A 82 -13.15 -10.77 -15.50
CA GLU A 82 -12.02 -11.61 -15.04
C GLU A 82 -10.71 -11.33 -15.79
N THR A 83 -10.75 -11.21 -17.12
CA THR A 83 -9.55 -10.93 -17.93
C THR A 83 -8.96 -9.54 -17.70
N GLU A 84 -9.80 -8.54 -17.42
CA GLU A 84 -9.35 -7.15 -17.17
C GLU A 84 -8.72 -7.03 -15.78
N ILE A 85 -9.30 -7.73 -14.79
CA ILE A 85 -8.77 -7.83 -13.43
C ILE A 85 -7.38 -8.46 -13.45
N ASP A 86 -7.20 -9.58 -14.17
CA ASP A 86 -5.90 -10.24 -14.29
C ASP A 86 -4.84 -9.34 -14.94
N GLN A 87 -5.22 -8.59 -15.98
CA GLN A 87 -4.33 -7.62 -16.62
C GLN A 87 -3.94 -6.49 -15.66
N ALA A 88 -4.90 -5.98 -14.88
CA ALA A 88 -4.66 -4.95 -13.88
C ALA A 88 -3.71 -5.45 -12.77
N ILE A 89 -3.91 -6.68 -12.28
CA ILE A 89 -3.04 -7.31 -11.29
C ILE A 89 -1.61 -7.44 -11.82
N LYS A 90 -1.44 -7.91 -13.07
CA LYS A 90 -0.12 -8.03 -13.71
C LYS A 90 0.55 -6.67 -13.85
N ARG A 91 -0.21 -5.64 -14.27
CA ARG A 91 0.28 -4.27 -14.38
C ARG A 91 0.73 -3.72 -13.03
N LEU A 92 -0.11 -3.79 -12.01
CA LEU A 92 0.23 -3.33 -10.65
C LEU A 92 1.42 -4.08 -10.07
N SER A 93 1.50 -5.39 -10.31
CA SER A 93 2.63 -6.23 -9.85
C SER A 93 3.96 -5.87 -10.52
N LYS A 94 3.94 -5.19 -11.68
CA LYS A 94 5.13 -4.68 -12.36
C LYS A 94 5.45 -3.23 -11.99
N GLU A 95 4.46 -2.35 -12.05
CA GLU A 95 4.66 -0.90 -11.86
C GLU A 95 4.96 -0.55 -10.40
N PHE A 96 4.34 -1.24 -9.44
CA PHE A 96 4.48 -0.92 -8.02
C PHE A 96 5.88 -1.20 -7.46
N PRO A 97 6.50 -2.39 -7.66
CA PRO A 97 7.89 -2.59 -7.24
C PRO A 97 8.87 -1.68 -7.99
N ALA A 98 8.67 -1.42 -9.28
CA ALA A 98 9.53 -0.53 -10.06
C ALA A 98 9.56 0.88 -9.45
N HIS A 99 8.38 1.42 -9.16
CA HIS A 99 8.22 2.73 -8.53
C HIS A 99 8.81 2.78 -7.11
N PHE A 100 8.58 1.73 -6.30
CA PHE A 100 9.19 1.60 -4.98
C PHE A 100 10.73 1.58 -5.04
N ASN A 101 11.30 0.87 -6.02
CA ASN A 101 12.75 0.76 -6.21
C ASN A 101 13.36 2.10 -6.64
N GLU A 102 12.70 2.85 -7.52
CA GLU A 102 13.15 4.20 -7.92
C GLU A 102 13.21 5.17 -6.73
N ILE A 103 12.14 5.22 -5.92
CA ILE A 103 12.13 6.05 -4.71
C ILE A 103 13.20 5.59 -3.73
N SER A 104 13.33 4.27 -3.52
CA SER A 104 14.34 3.72 -2.61
C SER A 104 15.77 4.02 -3.06
N HIS A 105 16.01 4.02 -4.36
CA HIS A 105 17.29 4.39 -4.96
C HIS A 105 17.61 5.87 -4.72
N LEU A 106 16.67 6.79 -4.98
CA LEU A 106 16.88 8.21 -4.74
C LEU A 106 17.08 8.54 -3.26
N ILE A 107 16.41 7.83 -2.34
CA ILE A 107 16.66 7.98 -0.89
C ILE A 107 18.12 7.61 -0.57
N LYS A 108 18.60 6.46 -1.06
CA LYS A 108 20.00 6.03 -0.84
C LYS A 108 21.00 7.00 -1.46
N PHE A 109 20.72 7.44 -2.70
CA PHE A 109 21.52 8.44 -3.38
C PHE A 109 21.60 9.75 -2.58
N GLY A 110 20.47 10.25 -2.09
CA GLY A 110 20.40 11.47 -1.28
C GLY A 110 21.16 11.36 0.04
N GLN A 111 21.05 10.22 0.74
CA GLN A 111 21.85 9.95 1.93
C GLN A 111 23.34 9.98 1.63
N ARG A 112 23.77 9.35 0.53
CA ARG A 112 25.17 9.33 0.14
C ARG A 112 25.69 10.72 -0.25
N LEU A 113 24.89 11.45 -1.02
CA LEU A 113 25.20 12.83 -1.41
C LEU A 113 25.33 13.74 -0.17
N GLN A 114 24.46 13.57 0.82
CA GLN A 114 24.53 14.32 2.07
C GLN A 114 25.84 14.04 2.84
N SER A 115 26.27 12.78 2.91
CA SER A 115 27.57 12.42 3.51
C SER A 115 28.75 13.06 2.77
N LEU A 116 28.70 13.09 1.44
CA LEU A 116 29.70 13.75 0.60
C LEU A 116 29.75 15.27 0.81
N ILE A 117 28.59 15.92 0.88
CA ILE A 117 28.51 17.36 1.16
C ILE A 117 29.04 17.65 2.57
N GLN A 118 28.74 16.82 3.57
CA GLN A 118 29.29 16.97 4.92
C GLN A 118 30.82 16.84 4.95
N MET A 119 31.38 15.91 4.18
CA MET A 119 32.83 15.75 4.02
C MET A 119 33.44 16.97 3.29
N GLY A 120 32.80 17.43 2.22
CA GLY A 120 33.25 18.58 1.43
C GLY A 120 33.10 19.94 2.10
N ARG A 121 32.19 20.10 3.07
CA ARG A 121 32.08 21.31 3.91
C ARG A 121 33.34 21.57 4.75
N GLN A 122 34.19 20.56 4.95
CA GLN A 122 35.52 20.74 5.56
C GLN A 122 36.52 21.39 4.57
N ILE A 123 36.19 21.46 3.27
CA ILE A 123 37.08 21.82 2.17
C ILE A 123 36.71 23.19 1.54
N GLN A 124 35.42 23.54 1.38
CA GLN A 124 34.97 24.89 0.94
C GLN A 124 33.44 25.12 1.10
N SER A 125 32.99 26.38 0.98
CA SER A 125 31.59 26.80 1.14
C SER A 125 30.75 26.57 -0.13
N CYS A 126 29.85 25.59 -0.10
CA CYS A 126 28.76 25.47 -1.09
C CYS A 126 27.68 26.52 -0.85
N ASP A 127 26.98 26.96 -1.91
CA ASP A 127 25.83 27.86 -1.81
C ASP A 127 24.74 27.25 -0.89
N PRO A 128 24.40 27.91 0.24
CA PRO A 128 23.36 27.43 1.15
C PRO A 128 22.01 27.17 0.48
N GLY A 129 21.66 27.92 -0.59
CA GLY A 129 20.40 27.77 -1.31
C GLY A 129 20.30 26.42 -2.04
N ILE A 130 21.38 26.00 -2.71
CA ILE A 130 21.43 24.72 -3.43
C ILE A 130 21.32 23.54 -2.45
N ILE A 131 22.01 23.63 -1.32
CA ILE A 131 21.94 22.61 -0.27
C ILE A 131 20.50 22.50 0.25
N SER A 132 19.85 23.64 0.53
CA SER A 132 18.47 23.66 1.02
C SER A 132 17.51 23.05 0.00
N ALA A 133 17.67 23.35 -1.29
CA ALA A 133 16.85 22.78 -2.35
C ALA A 133 17.02 21.25 -2.47
N LEU A 134 18.27 20.76 -2.44
CA LEU A 134 18.56 19.32 -2.43
C LEU A 134 17.94 18.63 -1.21
N GLN A 135 18.10 19.21 -0.02
CA GLN A 135 17.49 18.69 1.20
C GLN A 135 15.97 18.65 1.09
N GLY A 136 15.33 19.73 0.62
CA GLY A 136 13.89 19.77 0.40
C GLY A 136 13.40 18.66 -0.53
N ALA A 137 14.08 18.44 -1.66
CA ALA A 137 13.72 17.39 -2.61
C ALA A 137 13.84 15.98 -2.01
N PHE A 138 14.88 15.70 -1.23
CA PHE A 138 15.05 14.38 -0.59
C PHE A 138 14.10 14.14 0.58
N GLN A 139 13.64 15.18 1.28
CA GLN A 139 12.76 15.04 2.45
C GLN A 139 11.37 14.47 2.12
N VAL A 140 10.90 14.63 0.87
CA VAL A 140 9.59 14.13 0.44
C VAL A 140 9.62 12.63 0.11
N LEU A 141 10.76 12.08 -0.28
CA LEU A 141 10.87 10.68 -0.73
C LEU A 141 10.57 9.64 0.38
N PRO A 142 11.00 9.80 1.64
CA PRO A 142 10.65 8.87 2.71
C PRO A 142 9.16 8.77 2.98
N SER A 143 8.42 9.88 2.94
CA SER A 143 6.97 9.87 3.13
C SER A 143 6.26 9.23 1.95
N MET A 144 6.70 9.53 0.71
CA MET A 144 6.25 8.85 -0.51
C MET A 144 6.42 7.33 -0.42
N ARG A 145 7.60 6.86 0.00
CA ARG A 145 7.91 5.44 0.20
C ARG A 145 7.04 4.82 1.30
N ALA A 146 6.87 5.50 2.44
CA ALA A 146 6.05 5.01 3.54
C ALA A 146 4.60 4.82 3.11
N THR A 147 4.05 5.76 2.34
CA THR A 147 2.72 5.65 1.74
C THR A 147 2.61 4.44 0.82
N LEU A 148 3.59 4.21 -0.08
CA LEU A 148 3.62 3.01 -0.92
C LEU A 148 3.67 1.73 -0.08
N ILE A 149 4.54 1.66 0.93
CA ILE A 149 4.62 0.46 1.79
C ILE A 149 3.26 0.18 2.45
N SER A 150 2.60 1.21 3.00
CA SER A 150 1.29 1.06 3.63
C SER A 150 0.20 0.56 2.67
N ARG A 151 0.31 0.87 1.36
CA ARG A 151 -0.68 0.53 0.31
C ARG A 151 -0.23 -0.61 -0.60
N SER A 152 0.75 -1.40 -0.18
CA SER A 152 1.35 -2.47 -0.98
C SER A 152 0.53 -3.76 -1.04
N MET A 153 -0.51 -3.90 -0.23
CA MET A 153 -1.33 -5.11 -0.17
C MET A 153 -2.65 -4.95 -0.94
N LEU A 154 -2.94 -5.91 -1.80
CA LEU A 154 -4.17 -6.00 -2.59
C LEU A 154 -4.97 -7.23 -2.18
N VAL A 155 -6.30 -7.10 -2.16
CA VAL A 155 -7.21 -8.26 -2.08
C VAL A 155 -7.48 -8.72 -3.51
N THR A 156 -6.80 -9.78 -3.95
CA THR A 156 -6.91 -10.29 -5.35
C THR A 156 -8.14 -11.15 -5.56
N SER A 157 -8.53 -11.93 -4.54
CA SER A 157 -9.77 -12.69 -4.53
C SER A 157 -10.62 -12.27 -3.33
N GLN A 158 -11.74 -11.61 -3.63
CA GLN A 158 -12.69 -11.12 -2.64
C GLN A 158 -13.40 -12.30 -1.94
N PRO A 159 -13.75 -12.18 -0.65
CA PRO A 159 -14.61 -13.15 0.01
C PRO A 159 -16.03 -13.08 -0.58
N ASN A 160 -16.82 -14.14 -0.37
CA ASN A 160 -18.23 -14.12 -0.73
C ASN A 160 -18.95 -12.91 -0.08
N ALA A 161 -19.77 -12.22 -0.87
CA ALA A 161 -20.59 -11.06 -0.46
C ALA A 161 -21.37 -11.29 0.84
N VAL A 162 -21.84 -12.52 1.05
CA VAL A 162 -22.58 -12.93 2.24
C VAL A 162 -21.88 -14.12 2.88
N LEU A 163 -21.41 -13.95 4.12
CA LEU A 163 -20.76 -15.01 4.88
C LEU A 163 -21.72 -15.61 5.91
N LYS A 164 -21.90 -16.92 5.86
CA LYS A 164 -22.75 -17.66 6.82
C LYS A 164 -21.91 -18.22 7.96
N LYS A 165 -22.42 -18.11 9.19
CA LYS A 165 -21.84 -18.78 10.37
C LYS A 165 -21.67 -20.29 10.12
N GLY A 166 -20.49 -20.80 10.44
CA GLY A 166 -20.10 -22.20 10.28
C GLY A 166 -19.60 -22.55 8.87
N ASN A 167 -19.69 -21.65 7.90
CA ASN A 167 -19.20 -21.90 6.55
C ASN A 167 -17.73 -21.50 6.40
N LEU A 168 -17.04 -22.26 5.54
CA LEU A 168 -15.74 -21.92 4.99
C LEU A 168 -15.90 -20.82 3.95
N PHE A 169 -14.90 -19.96 3.83
CA PHE A 169 -14.79 -19.01 2.73
C PHE A 169 -13.36 -18.97 2.20
N SER A 170 -13.24 -18.61 0.92
CA SER A 170 -11.95 -18.40 0.26
C SER A 170 -11.71 -16.91 0.09
N THR A 171 -10.45 -16.50 0.19
CA THR A 171 -9.99 -15.16 -0.15
C THR A 171 -8.49 -15.20 -0.36
N GLU A 172 -7.99 -14.32 -1.20
CA GLU A 172 -6.57 -14.21 -1.53
C GLU A 172 -6.12 -12.76 -1.40
N VAL A 173 -4.94 -12.59 -0.81
CA VAL A 173 -4.25 -11.31 -0.81
C VAL A 173 -2.90 -11.44 -1.49
N ARG A 174 -2.50 -10.37 -2.17
CA ARG A 174 -1.20 -10.24 -2.81
C ARG A 174 -0.47 -9.06 -2.22
N LEU A 175 0.81 -9.25 -1.94
CA LEU A 175 1.72 -8.18 -1.58
C LEU A 175 2.55 -7.81 -2.82
N LEU A 176 2.50 -6.53 -3.18
CA LEU A 176 3.17 -5.97 -4.35
C LEU A 176 4.66 -5.68 -4.12
N LEU A 177 5.16 -5.85 -2.89
CA LEU A 177 6.57 -5.67 -2.55
C LEU A 177 7.20 -7.03 -2.26
N ASP A 178 8.42 -7.27 -2.77
CA ASP A 178 9.16 -8.50 -2.49
C ASP A 178 9.83 -8.42 -1.11
N ILE A 179 9.14 -8.94 -0.09
CA ILE A 179 9.67 -9.14 1.26
C ILE A 179 9.74 -10.63 1.63
N ALA A 180 9.99 -11.50 0.65
CA ALA A 180 9.94 -12.95 0.83
C ALA A 180 10.90 -13.42 1.94
N ALA A 181 12.07 -12.79 2.04
CA ALA A 181 13.08 -13.06 3.05
C ALA A 181 12.56 -12.91 4.50
N ALA A 182 11.53 -12.08 4.72
CA ALA A 182 10.95 -11.86 6.04
C ALA A 182 9.79 -12.82 6.38
N SER A 183 9.41 -13.72 5.45
CA SER A 183 8.31 -14.69 5.60
C SER A 183 7.05 -14.07 6.25
N PRO A 184 6.45 -13.03 5.64
CA PRO A 184 5.38 -12.29 6.29
C PRO A 184 4.13 -13.17 6.50
N THR A 185 3.45 -12.96 7.63
CA THR A 185 2.16 -13.59 7.93
C THR A 185 1.06 -12.52 7.89
N VAL A 186 -0.05 -12.82 7.22
CA VAL A 186 -1.27 -12.00 7.23
C VAL A 186 -2.30 -12.56 8.20
N ARG A 187 -3.04 -11.69 8.87
CA ARG A 187 -4.19 -12.02 9.72
C ARG A 187 -5.46 -11.35 9.20
N ILE A 188 -6.55 -12.11 9.19
CA ILE A 188 -7.91 -11.61 8.91
C ILE A 188 -8.64 -11.30 10.22
N ARG A 189 -9.30 -10.15 10.26
CA ARG A 189 -10.25 -9.75 11.31
C ARG A 189 -11.52 -9.20 10.65
N ILE A 190 -12.67 -9.32 11.31
CA ILE A 190 -13.92 -8.74 10.83
C ILE A 190 -14.21 -7.47 11.63
N ILE A 191 -14.40 -6.36 10.92
CA ILE A 191 -14.72 -5.06 11.54
C ILE A 191 -15.97 -4.46 10.90
N ALA A 192 -16.64 -3.58 11.64
CA ALA A 192 -17.77 -2.83 11.10
C ALA A 192 -17.35 -1.91 9.96
N LEU A 193 -18.25 -1.67 9.00
CA LEU A 193 -17.98 -0.77 7.88
C LEU A 193 -17.57 0.64 8.33
N SER A 194 -18.23 1.16 9.37
CA SER A 194 -17.91 2.47 9.95
C SER A 194 -16.50 2.54 10.54
N ASP A 195 -15.99 1.43 11.07
CA ASP A 195 -14.64 1.35 11.62
C ASP A 195 -13.61 1.31 10.50
N ALA A 196 -13.91 0.61 9.41
CA ALA A 196 -13.10 0.63 8.19
C ALA A 196 -13.03 2.04 7.58
N GLU A 197 -14.16 2.74 7.49
CA GLU A 197 -14.19 4.13 7.00
C GLU A 197 -13.30 5.05 7.86
N ARG A 198 -13.27 4.86 9.19
CA ARG A 198 -12.37 5.60 10.10
C ARG A 198 -10.89 5.24 9.93
N LEU A 199 -10.56 3.95 9.77
CA LEU A 199 -9.17 3.52 9.49
C LEU A 199 -8.67 4.13 8.18
N VAL A 200 -9.51 4.05 7.15
CA VAL A 200 -9.21 4.56 5.82
C VAL A 200 -9.01 6.07 5.85
N ALA A 201 -9.82 6.82 6.61
CA ALA A 201 -9.69 8.26 6.84
C ALA A 201 -8.49 8.68 7.72
N GLY A 202 -7.72 7.73 8.27
CA GLY A 202 -6.68 8.02 9.26
C GLY A 202 -7.20 8.48 10.62
N ALA A 203 -8.52 8.41 10.85
CA ALA A 203 -9.18 8.82 12.09
C ALA A 203 -9.12 7.73 13.19
N ALA A 204 -8.63 6.54 12.86
CA ALA A 204 -8.41 5.44 13.80
C ALA A 204 -7.19 4.60 13.40
N GLN A 205 -6.64 3.87 14.35
CA GLN A 205 -5.57 2.88 14.17
C GLN A 205 -6.12 1.44 14.24
N CYS A 206 -5.42 0.47 13.65
CA CYS A 206 -5.86 -0.94 13.59
C CYS A 206 -6.08 -1.61 14.96
N ASN A 207 -5.54 -1.05 16.05
CA ASN A 207 -5.73 -1.50 17.42
C ASN A 207 -6.93 -0.83 18.13
N GLN A 208 -7.55 0.18 17.51
CA GLN A 208 -8.69 0.94 18.06
C GLN A 208 -10.05 0.47 17.50
N VAL A 209 -10.06 -0.45 16.53
CA VAL A 209 -11.28 -0.99 15.93
C VAL A 209 -11.77 -2.21 16.69
N SER A 210 -13.10 -2.33 16.79
CA SER A 210 -13.73 -3.46 17.48
C SER A 210 -13.91 -4.64 16.52
N TYR A 211 -13.68 -5.85 17.02
CA TYR A 211 -13.90 -7.06 16.23
C TYR A 211 -15.34 -7.51 16.39
N GLU A 212 -16.03 -7.60 15.25
CA GLU A 212 -17.45 -7.89 15.20
C GLU A 212 -17.73 -9.39 15.03
N ALA A 213 -16.71 -10.22 14.76
CA ALA A 213 -16.85 -11.66 14.60
C ALA A 213 -15.52 -12.41 14.76
N THR A 214 -15.61 -13.70 15.10
CA THR A 214 -14.47 -14.60 15.30
C THR A 214 -14.30 -15.52 14.09
N ILE A 215 -13.09 -15.53 13.52
CA ILE A 215 -12.70 -16.43 12.42
C ILE A 215 -11.72 -17.48 12.95
N VAL A 216 -11.94 -18.74 12.60
CA VAL A 216 -10.96 -19.85 12.79
C VAL A 216 -10.07 -19.95 11.54
N ASN A 217 -8.79 -20.29 11.72
CA ASN A 217 -7.78 -20.29 10.66
C ASN A 217 -7.60 -18.91 10.01
N ASN A 218 -7.60 -17.86 10.83
CA ASN A 218 -7.55 -16.47 10.37
C ASN A 218 -6.15 -15.96 10.02
N GLN A 219 -5.14 -16.82 9.95
CA GLN A 219 -3.76 -16.44 9.62
C GLN A 219 -3.21 -17.33 8.51
N ALA A 220 -2.42 -16.72 7.63
CA ALA A 220 -1.71 -17.41 6.56
C ALA A 220 -0.37 -16.73 6.30
N THR A 221 0.64 -17.49 5.92
CA THR A 221 1.94 -16.97 5.49
C THR A 221 1.89 -16.67 4.00
N PHE A 222 2.58 -15.62 3.55
CA PHE A 222 2.74 -15.38 2.12
C PHE A 222 3.74 -16.37 1.52
N GLU A 223 3.42 -16.86 0.33
CA GLU A 223 4.27 -17.73 -0.46
C GLU A 223 4.69 -16.99 -1.73
N LYS A 224 5.95 -17.17 -2.16
CA LYS A 224 6.44 -16.56 -3.39
C LYS A 224 5.99 -17.39 -4.57
N LYS A 225 5.17 -16.80 -5.46
CA LYS A 225 4.70 -17.43 -6.69
C LYS A 225 4.98 -16.49 -7.86
N GLU A 226 5.86 -16.92 -8.76
CA GLU A 226 6.34 -16.11 -9.90
C GLU A 226 6.90 -14.75 -9.42
N ASP A 227 6.29 -13.65 -9.85
CA ASP A 227 6.73 -12.27 -9.59
C ASP A 227 6.04 -11.60 -8.39
N ALA A 228 5.26 -12.34 -7.59
CA ALA A 228 4.55 -11.77 -6.45
C ALA A 228 4.55 -12.67 -5.20
N LEU A 229 4.41 -12.03 -4.04
CA LEU A 229 4.09 -12.72 -2.79
C LEU A 229 2.57 -12.83 -2.68
N ILE A 230 2.07 -14.05 -2.68
CA ILE A 230 0.64 -14.35 -2.63
C ILE A 230 0.39 -15.14 -1.35
N SER A 231 -0.60 -14.72 -0.57
CA SER A 231 -1.11 -15.54 0.52
C SER A 231 -2.50 -16.01 0.15
N HIS A 232 -2.57 -17.30 -0.19
CA HIS A 232 -3.81 -18.05 -0.21
C HIS A 232 -4.01 -18.65 1.19
N PHE A 233 -5.19 -18.48 1.79
CA PHE A 233 -5.47 -19.07 3.09
C PHE A 233 -5.69 -20.59 2.95
N VAL A 234 -4.58 -21.34 2.89
CA VAL A 234 -4.53 -22.80 2.64
C VAL A 234 -5.48 -23.59 3.55
N LYS A 235 -5.58 -23.19 4.83
CA LYS A 235 -6.67 -23.62 5.71
C LYS A 235 -7.78 -22.59 5.58
N GLN A 236 -8.78 -22.89 4.76
CA GLN A 236 -9.88 -21.95 4.49
C GLN A 236 -10.44 -21.37 5.80
N PRO A 237 -10.49 -20.03 5.93
CA PRO A 237 -11.02 -19.40 7.13
C PRO A 237 -12.49 -19.76 7.34
N THR A 238 -12.89 -19.94 8.59
CA THR A 238 -14.26 -20.32 8.97
C THR A 238 -14.86 -19.26 9.88
N LEU A 239 -16.05 -18.75 9.54
CA LEU A 239 -16.78 -17.82 10.41
C LEU A 239 -17.39 -18.58 11.59
N LYS A 240 -16.81 -18.43 12.79
CA LYS A 240 -17.23 -19.20 13.98
C LYS A 240 -18.38 -18.52 14.72
N GLU A 241 -18.21 -17.25 15.06
CA GLU A 241 -19.14 -16.49 15.90
C GLU A 241 -19.29 -15.07 15.36
N ILE A 242 -20.50 -14.52 15.48
CA ILE A 242 -20.81 -13.13 15.15
C ILE A 242 -21.06 -12.44 16.48
N GLY A 243 -20.28 -11.40 16.77
CA GLY A 243 -20.36 -10.59 17.97
C GLY A 243 -21.72 -9.91 18.06
N ALA A 244 -22.37 -10.03 19.20
CA ALA A 244 -23.59 -9.32 19.50
C ALA A 244 -23.23 -7.88 19.86
N ARG A 245 -23.10 -6.98 18.88
CA ARG A 245 -23.06 -5.57 19.23
C ARG A 245 -24.41 -5.20 19.84
N GLY A 246 -24.33 -4.69 21.07
CA GLY A 246 -25.42 -4.58 22.02
C GLY A 246 -26.61 -3.76 21.52
N GLN A 247 -27.77 -4.19 22.00
CA GLN A 247 -29.06 -3.49 22.02
C GLN A 247 -29.02 -2.21 22.87
N ALA A 248 -27.98 -1.38 22.75
CA ALA A 248 -27.83 -0.18 23.56
C ALA A 248 -28.11 1.09 22.73
N GLY A 249 -29.34 1.60 22.86
CA GLY A 249 -29.66 3.02 22.67
C GLY A 249 -30.04 3.47 21.26
N ALA A 250 -31.35 3.51 20.98
CA ALA A 250 -32.07 4.53 20.20
C ALA A 250 -31.58 5.02 18.80
N ALA A 251 -30.56 4.45 18.18
CA ALA A 251 -30.15 4.80 16.82
C ALA A 251 -30.52 3.67 15.85
N LYS A 252 -31.66 3.84 15.15
CA LYS A 252 -32.13 3.11 13.95
C LYS A 252 -31.97 1.59 14.03
N LYS A 253 -33.09 0.86 14.13
CA LYS A 253 -33.18 -0.61 14.07
C LYS A 253 -32.70 -1.12 12.70
N VAL A 254 -31.39 -1.09 12.44
CA VAL A 254 -30.77 -1.68 11.26
C VAL A 254 -30.98 -3.18 11.40
N THR A 255 -31.61 -3.79 10.40
CA THR A 255 -31.83 -5.23 10.39
C THR A 255 -30.48 -5.94 10.29
N VAL A 256 -30.37 -7.16 10.82
CA VAL A 256 -29.12 -7.95 10.78
C VAL A 256 -28.59 -8.09 9.33
N THR A 257 -29.50 -8.10 8.35
CA THR A 257 -29.24 -8.21 6.91
C THR A 257 -28.82 -6.90 6.24
N GLU A 258 -28.95 -5.76 6.91
CA GLU A 258 -28.49 -4.45 6.46
C GLU A 258 -27.13 -4.04 7.05
N GLN A 259 -26.69 -4.73 8.11
CA GLN A 259 -25.42 -4.42 8.76
C GLN A 259 -24.24 -4.92 7.90
N LYS A 260 -23.37 -3.97 7.54
CA LYS A 260 -22.22 -4.21 6.66
C LYS A 260 -20.92 -4.28 7.46
N PHE A 261 -20.07 -5.19 7.02
CA PHE A 261 -18.76 -5.45 7.59
C PHE A 261 -17.72 -5.50 6.47
N VAL A 262 -16.45 -5.53 6.85
CA VAL A 262 -15.34 -5.83 5.94
C VAL A 262 -14.37 -6.80 6.61
N LEU A 263 -13.65 -7.56 5.79
CA LEU A 263 -12.47 -8.28 6.22
C LEU A 263 -11.29 -7.30 6.21
N LEU A 264 -10.68 -7.10 7.38
CA LEU A 264 -9.41 -6.41 7.54
C LEU A 264 -8.29 -7.44 7.47
N TYR A 265 -7.44 -7.29 6.46
CA TYR A 265 -6.21 -8.06 6.29
C TYR A 265 -5.07 -7.21 6.83
N GLU A 266 -4.30 -7.73 7.78
CA GLU A 266 -3.17 -7.02 8.37
C GLU A 266 -1.94 -7.92 8.39
N ILE A 267 -0.81 -7.38 7.95
CA ILE A 267 0.48 -8.07 8.10
C ILE A 267 0.90 -8.02 9.57
N LEU A 268 1.22 -9.19 10.11
CA LEU A 268 1.82 -9.32 11.43
C LEU A 268 3.24 -8.79 11.36
N SER A 269 3.40 -7.57 11.87
CA SER A 269 4.68 -6.88 11.87
C SER A 269 5.70 -7.70 12.67
N SER A 270 6.81 -8.05 12.01
CA SER A 270 7.99 -8.65 12.62
C SER A 270 9.18 -7.69 12.49
N ASP A 271 10.17 -7.84 13.36
CA ASP A 271 11.40 -7.02 13.27
C ASP A 271 12.13 -7.19 11.93
N ALA A 272 12.03 -8.38 11.33
CA ALA A 272 12.57 -8.65 10.00
C ALA A 272 11.90 -7.77 8.92
N ILE A 273 10.56 -7.67 8.93
CA ILE A 273 9.82 -6.81 7.99
C ILE A 273 10.17 -5.34 8.22
N ARG A 274 10.20 -4.90 9.49
CA ARG A 274 10.52 -3.52 9.86
C ARG A 274 11.91 -3.10 9.40
N THR A 275 12.88 -3.99 9.59
CA THR A 275 14.28 -3.76 9.19
C THR A 275 14.41 -3.74 7.67
N LEU A 276 13.82 -4.72 6.97
CA LEU A 276 13.90 -4.82 5.52
C LEU A 276 13.27 -3.61 4.81
N LEU A 277 12.12 -3.15 5.30
CA LEU A 277 11.38 -2.03 4.71
C LEU A 277 11.75 -0.67 5.31
N ASN A 278 12.58 -0.62 6.36
CA ASN A 278 12.81 0.57 7.18
C ASN A 278 11.50 1.33 7.49
N TYR A 279 10.47 0.60 7.88
CA TYR A 279 9.11 1.10 8.07
C TYR A 279 8.46 0.38 9.26
N ALA A 280 7.97 1.16 10.22
CA ALA A 280 7.37 0.64 11.46
C ALA A 280 5.84 0.72 11.48
N GLY A 281 5.22 1.33 10.47
CA GLY A 281 3.78 1.45 10.39
C GLY A 281 3.09 0.14 10.00
N PRO A 282 1.76 0.07 10.10
CA PRO A 282 1.01 -1.11 9.70
C PRO A 282 0.91 -1.21 8.17
N ILE A 283 0.76 -2.44 7.68
CA ILE A 283 0.42 -2.74 6.28
C ILE A 283 -0.87 -3.55 6.31
N TRP A 284 -1.92 -2.99 5.72
CA TRP A 284 -3.26 -3.57 5.78
C TRP A 284 -4.05 -3.27 4.51
N ALA A 285 -5.08 -4.07 4.27
CA ALA A 285 -6.06 -3.91 3.21
C ALA A 285 -7.45 -4.32 3.72
N VAL A 286 -8.50 -3.87 3.04
CA VAL A 286 -9.88 -4.23 3.37
C VAL A 286 -10.57 -4.87 2.18
N SER A 287 -11.44 -5.86 2.43
CA SER A 287 -12.31 -6.41 1.39
C SER A 287 -13.37 -5.41 0.96
N LEU A 288 -14.07 -5.75 -0.13
CA LEU A 288 -15.38 -5.14 -0.40
C LEU A 288 -16.36 -5.41 0.75
N PRO A 289 -17.40 -4.57 0.92
CA PRO A 289 -18.40 -4.77 1.95
C PRO A 289 -19.07 -6.14 1.86
N ILE A 290 -19.25 -6.76 3.01
CA ILE A 290 -19.91 -8.05 3.19
C ILE A 290 -21.03 -7.96 4.23
N VAL A 291 -21.96 -8.89 4.20
CA VAL A 291 -22.97 -9.10 5.26
C VAL A 291 -22.75 -10.47 5.90
N LEU A 292 -22.91 -10.53 7.22
CA LEU A 292 -22.81 -11.79 7.97
C LEU A 292 -24.22 -12.31 8.29
N ILE A 293 -24.46 -13.60 8.04
CA ILE A 293 -25.75 -14.24 8.32
C ILE A 293 -25.59 -15.46 9.23
N VAL A 294 -26.64 -15.77 9.98
CA VAL A 294 -26.71 -16.99 10.80
C VAL A 294 -27.49 -18.07 10.08
N HIS A 295 -28.59 -17.69 9.41
CA HIS A 295 -29.51 -18.61 8.75
C HIS A 295 -29.61 -18.33 7.26
N ALA A 296 -29.79 -19.38 6.45
CA ALA A 296 -29.81 -19.26 4.98
C ALA A 296 -31.02 -18.47 4.46
N ASN A 297 -32.12 -18.40 5.21
CA ASN A 297 -33.29 -17.59 4.86
C ASN A 297 -33.00 -16.07 4.83
N GLN A 298 -31.90 -15.62 5.45
CA GLN A 298 -31.45 -14.23 5.44
C GLN A 298 -30.65 -13.87 4.18
N PHE A 299 -30.28 -14.87 3.36
CA PHE A 299 -29.36 -14.68 2.24
C PHE A 299 -29.90 -13.70 1.20
N CYS A 300 -31.15 -13.84 0.78
CA CYS A 300 -31.73 -12.98 -0.25
C CYS A 300 -31.73 -11.50 0.18
N ASP A 301 -32.10 -11.22 1.42
CA ASP A 301 -32.12 -9.85 1.96
C ASP A 301 -30.70 -9.28 2.07
N ALA A 302 -29.76 -10.07 2.63
CA ALA A 302 -28.36 -9.69 2.77
C ALA A 302 -27.69 -9.44 1.40
N TYR A 303 -27.95 -10.32 0.43
CA TYR A 303 -27.41 -10.20 -0.91
C TYR A 303 -27.98 -8.98 -1.64
N SER A 304 -29.28 -8.70 -1.50
CA SER A 304 -29.91 -7.50 -2.06
C SER A 304 -29.27 -6.22 -1.52
N THR A 305 -29.00 -6.15 -0.21
CA THR A 305 -28.27 -5.05 0.42
C THR A 305 -26.89 -4.84 -0.20
N ILE A 306 -26.14 -5.92 -0.46
CA ILE A 306 -24.79 -5.84 -1.02
C ILE A 306 -24.82 -5.47 -2.50
N VAL A 307 -25.70 -6.06 -3.31
CA VAL A 307 -25.84 -5.70 -4.72
C VAL A 307 -26.16 -4.22 -4.86
N TRP A 308 -27.09 -3.70 -4.04
CA TRP A 308 -27.42 -2.28 -4.03
C TRP A 308 -26.24 -1.41 -3.62
N ASP A 309 -25.47 -1.82 -2.60
CA ASP A 309 -24.26 -1.12 -2.18
C ASP A 309 -23.22 -1.07 -3.31
N ARG A 310 -22.96 -2.20 -3.95
CA ARG A 310 -21.95 -2.33 -5.00
C ARG A 310 -22.34 -1.57 -6.27
N ALA A 311 -23.62 -1.57 -6.64
CA ALA A 311 -24.10 -0.90 -7.85
C ALA A 311 -24.17 0.63 -7.70
N PHE A 312 -24.52 1.14 -6.52
CA PHE A 312 -24.90 2.55 -6.37
C PHE A 312 -24.08 3.35 -5.35
N LYS A 313 -23.25 2.72 -4.50
CA LYS A 313 -22.43 3.48 -3.56
C LYS A 313 -21.22 4.05 -4.30
N ASN A 314 -21.17 5.39 -4.37
CA ASN A 314 -20.06 6.15 -4.98
C ASN A 314 -18.71 5.52 -4.57
N GLU A 315 -17.95 5.12 -5.59
CA GLU A 315 -16.69 4.36 -5.58
C GLU A 315 -15.68 4.83 -4.53
N VAL A 316 -15.79 6.12 -4.23
CA VAL A 316 -14.85 6.94 -3.50
C VAL A 316 -14.86 6.49 -2.01
N ARG A 317 -15.95 6.34 -1.28
CA ARG A 317 -15.86 6.34 0.22
C ARG A 317 -15.20 5.16 0.93
N LEU A 318 -15.08 3.97 0.33
CA LEU A 318 -14.43 2.80 0.95
C LEU A 318 -13.13 2.40 0.26
N VAL A 319 -12.92 2.86 -0.96
CA VAL A 319 -11.70 2.71 -1.75
C VAL A 319 -10.85 3.99 -1.71
N LEU A 320 -11.31 5.04 -1.02
CA LEU A 320 -10.60 6.30 -0.81
C LEU A 320 -9.47 6.11 0.18
N PHE A 321 -8.32 5.75 -0.34
CA PHE A 321 -7.03 6.09 0.23
C PHE A 321 -7.06 7.53 0.79
N ALA A 322 -7.08 7.70 2.12
CA ALA A 322 -6.92 9.03 2.68
C ALA A 322 -5.53 9.54 2.38
N ILE A 323 -5.52 10.59 1.56
CA ILE A 323 -4.60 11.70 1.63
C ILE A 323 -4.59 12.15 3.10
N SER A 324 -3.51 11.86 3.81
CA SER A 324 -3.16 12.71 4.94
C SER A 324 -2.46 13.94 4.37
N PRO A 325 -2.81 15.17 4.81
CA PRO A 325 -2.04 16.36 4.49
C PRO A 325 -0.60 16.26 4.98
#